data_AF-A0A7Y8MI38-F1
#
_entry.id   AF-A0A7Y8MI38-F1
#
_cell.length_a   1.000
_cell.length_b   1.000
_cell.length_c   1.000
_cell.angle_alpha   90.00
_cell.angle_beta   90.00
_cell.angle_gamma   90.00
#
_symmetry.space_group_name_H-M   'P 1'
#
loop_
_entity.id
_entity.type
_entity.pdbx_description
1 polymer ?
#
loop_
_entity_poly.entity_id
_entity_poly.type
_entity_poly.pdbx_seq_one_letter_code
_entity_poly.pdbx_strand_id
1 'polypeptide(L)'
;MQLRRAARPKAFRADPSGAAAIEFALIGPLLIALLMGIVSYGGYFWLGHTVQQMANDAARASIAGLTDAEREALARESLAAAAAAAHGQLRPERLDVEVARTAGYVTVRVEYDAEGSIFWAFDKLIPMPPARLARAAAIRMGGF
;
A
#
# COMPACT_ATOMS: atom_id res chain seq x y z
N MET A 1 -72.43 17.68 6.78
CA MET A 1 -71.83 17.35 8.10
C MET A 1 -70.88 16.17 7.91
N GLN A 2 -69.58 16.44 7.67
CA GLN A 2 -68.54 15.40 7.49
C GLN A 2 -67.49 15.58 8.60
N LEU A 3 -67.34 14.56 9.45
CA LEU A 3 -66.39 14.55 10.55
C LEU A 3 -64.99 14.24 10.02
N ARG A 4 -64.06 15.20 10.14
CA ARG A 4 -62.63 15.02 9.85
C ARG A 4 -62.03 14.08 10.90
N ARG A 5 -61.62 12.87 10.50
CA ARG A 5 -60.80 11.99 11.36
C ARG A 5 -59.41 12.61 11.55
N ALA A 6 -59.08 12.96 12.79
CA ALA A 6 -57.72 13.34 13.16
C ALA A 6 -56.80 12.11 13.09
N ALA A 7 -55.71 12.20 12.33
CA ALA A 7 -54.69 11.16 12.29
C ALA A 7 -53.94 11.12 13.65
N ARG A 8 -53.90 9.95 14.28
CA ARG A 8 -53.11 9.72 15.50
C ARG A 8 -51.62 9.78 15.16
N PRO A 9 -50.78 10.54 15.89
CA PRO A 9 -49.34 10.45 15.71
C PRO A 9 -48.90 9.04 16.12
N LYS A 10 -48.30 8.29 15.19
CA LYS A 10 -47.62 7.04 15.54
C LYS A 10 -46.52 7.38 16.54
N ALA A 11 -46.55 6.75 17.71
CA ALA A 11 -45.63 7.01 18.80
C ALA A 11 -44.19 6.66 18.35
N PHE A 12 -43.36 7.68 18.22
CA PHE A 12 -41.92 7.61 17.96
C PHE A 12 -41.18 6.62 18.90
N ARG A 13 -41.78 6.30 20.06
CA ARG A 13 -41.25 5.38 21.08
C ARG A 13 -41.35 3.89 20.74
N ALA A 14 -42.12 3.49 19.74
CA ALA A 14 -42.37 2.08 19.41
C ALA A 14 -41.81 1.66 18.03
N ASP A 15 -40.95 2.50 17.43
CA ASP A 15 -40.37 2.22 16.12
C ASP A 15 -39.07 1.40 16.26
N PRO A 16 -39.01 0.15 15.76
CA PRO A 16 -37.82 -0.69 15.83
C PRO A 16 -36.61 -0.12 15.09
N SER A 17 -36.83 0.82 14.15
CA SER A 17 -35.74 1.53 13.48
C SER A 17 -34.90 2.40 14.43
N GLY A 18 -35.49 2.90 15.53
CA GLY A 18 -34.77 3.65 16.55
C GLY A 18 -33.77 2.80 17.33
N ALA A 19 -34.11 1.55 17.61
CA ALA A 19 -33.20 0.61 18.28
C ALA A 19 -32.01 0.25 17.37
N ALA A 20 -32.26 -0.05 16.09
CA ALA A 20 -31.21 -0.33 15.12
C ALA A 20 -30.25 0.87 14.92
N ALA A 21 -30.76 2.10 14.95
CA ALA A 21 -29.92 3.30 14.86
C ALA A 21 -28.96 3.44 16.05
N ILE A 22 -29.41 3.08 17.26
CA ILE A 22 -28.57 3.10 18.47
C ILE A 22 -27.51 1.99 18.40
N GLU A 23 -27.87 0.78 17.97
CA GLU A 23 -26.92 -0.32 17.79
C GLU A 23 -25.82 0.04 16.77
N PHE A 24 -26.19 0.67 15.66
CA PHE A 24 -25.23 1.17 14.68
C PHE A 24 -24.37 2.31 15.24
N ALA A 25 -24.91 3.20 16.06
CA ALA A 25 -24.11 4.27 16.68
C ALA A 25 -23.02 3.72 17.61
N LEU A 26 -23.23 2.54 18.22
CA LEU A 26 -22.24 1.88 19.08
C LEU A 26 -21.18 1.12 18.28
N ILE A 27 -21.58 0.37 17.23
CA ILE A 27 -20.68 -0.54 16.50
C ILE A 27 -20.12 0.11 15.22
N GLY A 28 -20.88 0.98 14.58
CA GLY A 28 -20.57 1.65 13.32
C GLY A 28 -19.20 2.33 13.30
N PRO A 29 -18.82 3.14 14.30
CA PRO A 29 -17.49 3.76 14.34
C PRO A 29 -16.35 2.74 14.33
N LEU A 30 -16.50 1.63 15.08
CA LEU A 30 -15.51 0.55 15.09
C LEU A 30 -15.43 -0.16 13.74
N LEU A 31 -16.57 -0.43 13.12
CA LEU A 31 -16.64 -1.03 11.79
C LEU A 31 -15.95 -0.14 10.75
N ILE A 32 -16.22 1.17 10.77
CA ILE A 32 -15.59 2.13 9.86
C ILE A 32 -14.08 2.17 10.08
N ALA A 33 -13.62 2.23 11.33
CA ALA A 33 -12.19 2.18 11.65
C ALA A 33 -11.53 0.89 11.14
N LEU A 34 -12.20 -0.26 11.28
CA LEU A 34 -11.70 -1.54 10.78
C LEU A 34 -11.61 -1.55 9.25
N LEU A 35 -12.62 -1.05 8.55
CA LEU A 35 -12.61 -0.97 7.08
C LEU A 35 -11.50 -0.05 6.58
N MET A 36 -11.33 1.11 7.21
CA MET A 36 -10.22 2.02 6.92
C MET A 36 -8.87 1.32 7.15
N GLY A 37 -8.72 0.57 8.24
CA GLY A 37 -7.54 -0.24 8.52
C GLY A 37 -7.26 -1.29 7.45
N ILE A 38 -8.29 -2.03 7.02
CA ILE A 38 -8.16 -3.05 5.96
C ILE A 38 -7.64 -2.43 4.66
N VAL A 39 -8.20 -1.29 4.24
CA VAL A 39 -7.77 -0.60 3.00
C VAL A 39 -6.34 -0.08 3.13
N SER A 40 -6.01 0.59 4.24
CA SER A 40 -4.68 1.17 4.47
C SER A 40 -3.59 0.09 4.56
N TYR A 41 -3.81 -0.97 5.34
CA TYR A 41 -2.86 -2.07 5.45
C TYR A 41 -2.79 -2.91 4.17
N GLY A 42 -3.91 -3.12 3.48
CA GLY A 42 -3.94 -3.77 2.18
C GLY A 42 -3.05 -3.05 1.17
N GLY A 43 -3.14 -1.72 1.11
CA GLY A 43 -2.25 -0.88 0.31
C GLY A 43 -0.78 -0.97 0.72
N TYR A 44 -0.48 -0.92 2.03
CA TYR A 44 0.87 -1.10 2.55
C TYR A 44 1.49 -2.43 2.13
N PHE A 45 0.76 -3.55 2.29
CA PHE A 45 1.26 -4.87 1.94
C PHE A 45 1.42 -5.03 0.43
N TRP A 46 0.44 -4.59 -0.35
CA TRP A 46 0.51 -4.61 -1.81
C TRP A 46 1.76 -3.85 -2.28
N LEU A 47 1.96 -2.63 -1.80
CA LEU A 47 3.12 -1.81 -2.16
C LEU A 47 4.44 -2.46 -1.72
N GLY A 48 4.48 -3.00 -0.51
CA GLY A 48 5.63 -3.73 0.01
C GLY A 48 6.00 -4.95 -0.83
N HIS A 49 5.00 -5.67 -1.38
CA HIS A 49 5.23 -6.79 -2.29
C HIS A 49 5.70 -6.32 -3.66
N THR A 50 5.08 -5.28 -4.22
CA THR A 50 5.50 -4.72 -5.52
C THR A 50 6.95 -4.24 -5.47
N VAL A 51 7.33 -3.46 -4.45
CA VAL A 51 8.72 -2.98 -4.29
C VAL A 51 9.70 -4.15 -4.09
N GLN A 52 9.29 -5.22 -3.40
CA GLN A 52 10.12 -6.42 -3.25
C GLN A 52 10.29 -7.17 -4.58
N GLN A 53 9.24 -7.25 -5.42
CA GLN A 53 9.34 -7.83 -6.76
C GLN A 53 10.30 -7.02 -7.62
N MET A 54 10.20 -5.68 -7.60
CA MET A 54 11.11 -4.80 -8.32
C MET A 54 12.57 -4.98 -7.87
N ALA A 55 12.82 -5.12 -6.57
CA ALA A 55 14.16 -5.40 -6.06
C ALA A 55 14.71 -6.74 -6.58
N ASN A 56 13.88 -7.78 -6.63
CA ASN A 56 14.27 -9.09 -7.16
C ASN A 56 14.59 -9.03 -8.67
N ASP A 57 13.75 -8.35 -9.44
CA ASP A 57 13.94 -8.23 -10.89
C ASP A 57 15.19 -7.41 -11.22
N ALA A 58 15.42 -6.31 -10.50
CA ALA A 58 16.63 -5.51 -10.67
C ALA A 58 17.89 -6.24 -10.21
N ALA A 59 17.84 -7.01 -9.13
CA ALA A 59 18.94 -7.87 -8.73
C ALA A 59 19.25 -8.88 -9.85
N ARG A 60 18.23 -9.52 -10.44
CA ARG A 60 18.41 -10.46 -11.56
C ARG A 60 19.00 -9.78 -12.80
N ALA A 61 18.49 -8.61 -13.17
CA ALA A 61 19.00 -7.83 -14.30
C ALA A 61 20.48 -7.43 -14.09
N SER A 62 20.83 -7.03 -12.86
CA SER A 62 22.18 -6.62 -12.51
C SER A 62 23.24 -7.71 -12.70
N ILE A 63 22.86 -9.00 -12.74
CA ILE A 63 23.81 -10.11 -12.92
C ILE A 63 24.55 -10.00 -14.26
N ALA A 64 23.89 -9.49 -15.30
CA ALA A 64 24.43 -9.42 -16.65
C ALA A 64 25.53 -8.36 -16.82
N GLY A 65 25.66 -7.39 -15.90
CA GLY A 65 26.71 -6.37 -15.97
C GLY A 65 28.09 -6.95 -15.65
N LEU A 66 29.14 -6.49 -16.34
CA LEU A 66 30.52 -6.92 -16.08
C LEU A 66 31.21 -6.00 -15.07
N THR A 67 30.88 -4.71 -15.09
CA THR A 67 31.36 -3.68 -14.16
C THR A 67 30.28 -3.22 -13.18
N ASP A 68 30.64 -2.64 -12.04
CA ASP A 68 29.65 -2.11 -11.08
C ASP A 68 28.73 -1.06 -11.70
N ALA A 69 29.28 -0.19 -12.56
CA ALA A 69 28.50 0.82 -13.27
C ALA A 69 27.46 0.19 -14.23
N GLU A 70 27.82 -0.87 -14.96
CA GLU A 70 26.88 -1.60 -15.81
C GLU A 70 25.79 -2.31 -15.01
N ARG A 71 26.15 -2.91 -13.86
CA ARG A 71 25.18 -3.56 -12.97
C ARG A 71 24.16 -2.56 -12.42
N GLU A 72 24.64 -1.38 -12.02
CA GLU A 72 23.80 -0.28 -11.53
C GLU A 72 22.88 0.25 -12.64
N ALA A 73 23.41 0.42 -13.86
CA ALA A 73 22.61 0.82 -15.02
C ALA A 73 21.49 -0.20 -15.33
N LEU A 74 21.81 -1.49 -15.36
CA LEU A 74 20.84 -2.57 -15.60
C LEU A 74 19.78 -2.67 -14.51
N ALA A 75 20.16 -2.47 -13.24
CA ALA A 75 19.22 -2.42 -12.13
C ALA A 75 18.24 -1.24 -12.27
N ARG A 76 18.75 -0.05 -12.62
CA ARG A 76 17.92 1.15 -12.87
C ARG A 76 16.98 0.97 -14.06
N GLU A 77 17.46 0.39 -15.15
CA GLU A 77 16.64 0.09 -16.33
C GLU A 77 15.49 -0.87 -15.98
N SER A 78 15.79 -1.92 -15.21
CA SER A 78 14.78 -2.86 -14.73
C SER A 78 13.72 -2.19 -13.85
N LEU A 79 14.11 -1.27 -12.95
CA LEU A 79 13.16 -0.48 -12.15
C LEU A 79 12.28 0.42 -13.03
N ALA A 80 12.89 1.12 -13.99
CA ALA A 80 12.15 2.02 -14.88
C ALA A 80 11.11 1.24 -15.70
N ALA A 81 11.47 0.06 -16.21
CA ALA A 81 10.55 -0.82 -16.90
C ALA A 81 9.41 -1.31 -16.00
N ALA A 82 9.71 -1.72 -14.76
CA ALA A 82 8.70 -2.16 -13.80
C ALA A 82 7.76 -1.01 -13.37
N ALA A 83 8.29 0.19 -13.18
CA ALA A 83 7.49 1.37 -12.87
C ALA A 83 6.56 1.77 -14.03
N ALA A 84 7.03 1.67 -15.28
CA ALA A 84 6.21 1.89 -16.46
C ALA A 84 5.09 0.84 -16.59
N ALA A 85 5.37 -0.42 -16.25
CA ALA A 85 4.39 -1.50 -16.24
C ALA A 85 3.34 -1.36 -15.12
N ALA A 86 3.60 -0.54 -14.10
CA ALA A 86 2.67 -0.30 -13.01
C ALA A 86 1.51 0.65 -13.39
N HIS A 87 1.40 1.14 -14.62
CA HIS A 87 0.23 1.93 -15.09
C HIS A 87 -0.18 3.11 -14.16
N GLY A 88 0.79 3.80 -13.55
CA GLY A 88 0.54 4.93 -12.65
C GLY A 88 0.22 4.55 -11.19
N GLN A 89 0.22 3.25 -10.86
CA GLN A 89 0.16 2.73 -9.50
C GLN A 89 1.37 3.13 -8.66
N LEU A 90 2.53 3.23 -9.30
CA LEU A 90 3.80 3.69 -8.73
C LEU A 90 4.24 4.96 -9.47
N ARG A 91 4.84 5.88 -8.72
CA ARG A 91 5.45 7.09 -9.25
C ARG A 91 6.96 6.86 -9.42
N PRO A 92 7.49 6.83 -10.65
CA PRO A 92 8.92 6.61 -10.89
C PRO A 92 9.81 7.60 -10.13
N GLU A 93 9.36 8.85 -9.99
CA GLU A 93 10.08 9.92 -9.29
C GLU A 93 10.22 9.70 -7.77
N ARG A 94 9.54 8.69 -7.20
CA ARG A 94 9.57 8.35 -5.78
C ARG A 94 10.25 7.01 -5.50
N LEU A 95 10.81 6.39 -6.55
CA LEU A 95 11.63 5.19 -6.44
C LEU A 95 13.09 5.59 -6.39
N ASP A 96 13.83 4.97 -5.48
CA ASP A 96 15.28 5.06 -5.43
C ASP A 96 15.90 3.65 -5.42
N VAL A 97 17.11 3.54 -5.94
CA VAL A 97 17.82 2.25 -6.04
C VAL A 97 19.29 2.41 -5.69
N GLU A 98 19.73 1.50 -4.83
CA GLU A 98 21.12 1.35 -4.42
C GLU A 98 21.58 -0.06 -4.76
N VAL A 99 22.71 -0.17 -5.46
CA VAL A 99 23.35 -1.45 -5.77
C VAL A 99 24.64 -1.54 -4.98
N ALA A 100 24.72 -2.52 -4.09
CA ALA A 100 25.88 -2.76 -3.24
C ALA A 100 26.47 -4.15 -3.49
N ARG A 101 27.80 -4.26 -3.45
CA ARG A 101 28.52 -5.52 -3.58
C ARG A 101 29.15 -5.91 -2.25
N THR A 102 28.88 -7.11 -1.75
CA THR A 102 29.49 -7.63 -0.52
C THR A 102 29.79 -9.11 -0.66
N ALA A 103 31.05 -9.51 -0.43
CA ALA A 103 31.47 -10.91 -0.29
C ALA A 103 30.90 -11.89 -1.34
N GLY A 104 30.98 -11.52 -2.63
CA GLY A 104 30.48 -12.36 -3.72
C GLY A 104 28.97 -12.27 -3.95
N TYR A 105 28.26 -11.34 -3.29
CA TYR A 105 26.86 -11.02 -3.55
C TYR A 105 26.72 -9.64 -4.16
N VAL A 106 25.74 -9.49 -5.05
CA VAL A 106 25.17 -8.20 -5.46
C VAL A 106 23.84 -8.04 -4.75
N THR A 107 23.69 -6.96 -4.00
CA THR A 107 22.46 -6.60 -3.29
C THR A 107 21.88 -5.36 -3.94
N VAL A 108 20.63 -5.45 -4.38
CA VAL A 108 19.87 -4.31 -4.88
C VAL A 108 18.84 -3.94 -3.82
N ARG A 109 18.96 -2.72 -3.30
CA ARG A 109 18.00 -2.10 -2.38
C ARG A 109 17.14 -1.13 -3.17
N VAL A 110 15.83 -1.28 -3.07
CA VAL A 110 14.84 -0.38 -3.66
C VAL A 110 14.09 0.30 -2.53
N GLU A 111 14.04 1.62 -2.58
CA GLU A 111 13.24 2.44 -1.69
C GLU A 111 12.09 3.06 -2.47
N TYR A 112 10.92 3.16 -1.84
CA TYR A 112 9.76 3.83 -2.38
C TYR A 112 9.13 4.75 -1.32
N ASP A 113 8.89 5.99 -1.71
CA ASP A 113 8.16 6.95 -0.88
C ASP A 113 6.66 6.98 -1.24
N ALA A 114 5.83 6.48 -0.32
CA ALA A 114 4.38 6.40 -0.45
C ALA A 114 3.64 7.59 0.18
N GLU A 115 4.35 8.62 0.66
CA GLU A 115 3.74 9.77 1.34
C GLU A 115 2.70 10.45 0.44
N GLY A 116 1.52 10.76 0.98
CA GLY A 116 0.41 11.34 0.20
C GLY A 116 -0.32 10.35 -0.73
N SER A 117 0.00 9.05 -0.69
CA SER A 117 -0.86 8.04 -1.32
C SER A 117 -2.17 7.87 -0.55
N ILE A 118 -3.22 7.42 -1.25
CA ILE A 118 -4.55 7.19 -0.65
C ILE A 118 -4.52 6.18 0.50
N PHE A 119 -3.56 5.25 0.50
CA PHE A 119 -3.43 4.23 1.54
C PHE A 119 -2.98 4.81 2.90
N TRP A 120 -2.29 5.96 2.89
CA TRP A 120 -1.90 6.70 4.11
C TRP A 120 -2.86 7.85 4.47
N ALA A 121 -4.01 7.98 3.80
CA ALA A 121 -4.97 9.07 4.05
C ALA A 121 -5.51 9.11 5.50
N PHE A 122 -5.39 8.01 6.24
CA PHE A 122 -5.91 7.84 7.60
C PHE A 122 -4.83 7.55 8.65
N ASP A 123 -3.58 7.89 8.37
CA ASP A 123 -2.43 7.68 9.26
C ASP A 123 -2.56 8.34 10.65
N LYS A 124 -3.36 9.39 10.78
CA LYS A 124 -3.69 10.05 12.06
C LYS A 124 -4.73 9.31 12.89
N LEU A 125 -5.56 8.47 12.26
CA LEU A 125 -6.63 7.74 12.93
C LEU A 125 -6.23 6.29 13.24
N ILE A 126 -5.43 5.68 12.37
CA ILE A 126 -5.01 4.29 12.46
C ILE A 126 -3.50 4.25 12.55
N PRO A 127 -2.91 3.48 13.49
CA PRO A 127 -1.47 3.34 13.56
C PRO A 127 -0.98 2.71 12.25
N MET A 128 -0.12 3.43 11.55
CA MET A 128 0.43 3.03 10.25
C MET A 128 1.96 2.96 10.31
N PRO A 129 2.59 2.04 9.57
CA PRO A 129 4.03 2.07 9.35
C PRO A 129 4.47 3.37 8.64
N PRO A 130 5.77 3.70 8.69
CA PRO A 130 6.32 4.80 7.91
C PRO A 130 5.98 4.65 6.41
N ALA A 131 5.69 5.78 5.75
CA ALA A 131 5.34 5.80 4.33
C ALA A 131 6.52 5.50 3.39
N ARG A 132 7.74 5.44 3.92
CA ARG A 132 8.94 5.02 3.16
C ARG A 132 9.16 3.53 3.34
N LEU A 133 9.08 2.80 2.23
CA LEU A 133 9.29 1.36 2.20
C LEU A 133 10.63 1.07 1.54
N ALA A 134 11.46 0.26 2.19
CA ALA A 134 12.67 -0.25 1.58
C ALA A 134 12.66 -1.77 1.53
N ARG A 135 13.06 -2.32 0.38
CA ARG A 135 13.20 -3.76 0.15
C ARG A 135 14.54 -4.03 -0.48
N ALA A 136 15.08 -5.22 -0.24
CA ALA A 136 16.36 -5.61 -0.81
C ALA A 136 16.27 -7.04 -1.35
N ALA A 137 17.07 -7.30 -2.38
CA ALA A 137 17.29 -8.62 -2.92
C ALA A 137 18.79 -8.82 -3.14
N ALA A 138 19.33 -9.96 -2.71
CA ALA A 138 20.74 -10.30 -2.86
C ALA A 138 20.89 -11.54 -3.73
N ILE A 139 21.83 -11.50 -4.67
CA ILE A 139 22.15 -12.63 -5.55
C ILE A 139 23.64 -12.90 -5.49
N ARG A 140 24.00 -14.18 -5.33
CA ARG A 140 25.38 -14.64 -5.34
C ARG A 140 25.94 -14.61 -6.76
N MET A 141 27.11 -14.01 -6.92
CA MET A 141 27.89 -14.03 -8.15
C MET A 141 28.69 -15.33 -8.22
N GLY A 142 28.19 -16.29 -9.00
CA GLY A 142 28.91 -17.52 -9.34
C GLY A 142 28.99 -18.58 -8.25
N GLY A 143 29.53 -19.75 -8.63
CA GLY A 143 29.64 -20.96 -7.83
C GLY A 143 28.72 -22.07 -8.32
N PHE A 144 29.17 -22.73 -9.40
CA PHE A 144 28.83 -24.11 -9.73
C PHE A 144 30.08 -24.96 -9.45
#